data_AF-B4HPZ7-F1
#
_entry.id   AF-B4HPZ7-F1
#
_cell.length_a   1.000
_cell.length_b   1.000
_cell.length_c   1.000
_cell.angle_alpha   90.00
_cell.angle_beta   90.00
_cell.angle_gamma   90.00
#
_symmetry.space_group_name_H-M   'P 1'
#
loop_
_entity.id
_entity.type
_entity.pdbx_description
1 polymer ?
#
loop_
_entity_poly.entity_id
_entity_poly.type
_entity_poly.pdbx_seq_one_letter_code
_entity_poly.pdbx_strand_id
1 'polypeptide(L)'
;MRLLLILSVVLAVILGCHAYGATWGRRNSNDYLLSRTNEARNPIKNNYWNVNVNYPAGFYNISAVIVYDNFKNNSGASPSLYSGGPGYRFATVNLRGQVNRGINSTVEIWGR
;
A
#
# COMPACT_ATOMS: atom_id res chain seq x y z
N MET A 1 -12.56 29.51 22.70
CA MET A 1 -11.48 28.53 22.99
C MET A 1 -11.85 27.09 22.56
N ARG A 2 -13.03 26.55 22.95
CA ARG A 2 -13.46 25.20 22.54
C ARG A 2 -13.57 24.95 21.03
N LEU A 3 -14.07 25.92 20.26
CA LEU A 3 -14.18 25.82 18.80
C LEU A 3 -12.80 25.66 18.11
N LEU A 4 -11.81 26.46 18.53
CA LEU A 4 -10.45 26.40 17.99
C LEU A 4 -9.77 25.06 18.29
N LEU A 5 -10.01 24.50 19.48
CA LEU A 5 -9.51 23.17 19.85
C LEU A 5 -10.11 22.08 18.96
N ILE A 6 -11.43 22.11 18.73
CA ILE A 6 -12.09 21.15 17.83
C ILE A 6 -11.52 21.26 16.41
N LEU A 7 -11.34 22.49 15.89
CA LEU A 7 -10.80 22.72 14.57
C LEU A 7 -9.34 22.22 14.44
N SER A 8 -8.53 22.43 15.49
CA SER A 8 -7.15 21.92 15.52
C SER A 8 -7.08 20.38 15.56
N VAL A 9 -7.99 19.73 16.29
CA VAL A 9 -8.05 18.26 16.38
C VAL A 9 -8.49 17.67 15.04
N VAL A 10 -9.50 18.27 14.39
CA VAL A 10 -9.96 17.83 13.07
C VAL A 10 -8.85 17.97 12.03
N LEU A 11 -8.12 19.09 12.03
CA LEU A 11 -7.02 19.32 11.08
C LEU A 11 -5.86 18.33 11.30
N ALA A 12 -5.52 18.02 12.56
CA ALA A 12 -4.49 17.04 12.89
C ALA A 12 -4.83 15.63 12.40
N VAL A 13 -6.11 15.22 12.50
CA VAL A 13 -6.58 13.92 12.00
C VAL A 13 -6.50 13.84 10.48
N ILE A 14 -6.86 14.92 9.77
CA ILE A 14 -6.81 14.97 8.30
C ILE A 14 -5.36 14.84 7.80
N LEU A 15 -4.43 15.56 8.42
CA LEU A 15 -3.01 15.54 8.02
C LEU A 15 -2.32 14.19 8.26
N GLY A 16 -2.79 13.40 9.24
CA GLY A 16 -2.22 12.09 9.55
C GLY A 16 -2.56 10.96 8.56
N CYS A 17 -3.51 11.17 7.64
CA CYS A 17 -3.99 10.12 6.73
C CYS A 17 -3.09 9.94 5.48
N HIS A 18 -2.08 10.77 5.29
CA HIS A 18 -1.19 10.71 4.13
C HIS A 18 -0.04 9.71 4.33
N ALA A 19 -0.36 8.42 4.44
CA ALA A 19 0.64 7.35 4.42
C ALA A 19 0.85 6.84 2.99
N TYR A 20 2.04 7.11 2.45
CA TYR A 20 2.43 6.78 1.07
C TYR A 20 2.96 5.35 0.89
N GLY A 21 3.06 4.59 1.98
CA GLY A 21 3.34 3.15 1.96
C GLY A 21 2.47 2.45 2.98
N ALA A 22 2.22 1.16 2.78
CA ALA A 22 1.47 0.36 3.74
C ALA A 22 2.24 -0.88 4.11
N THR A 23 2.15 -1.25 5.38
CA THR A 23 2.67 -2.53 5.87
C THR A 23 1.55 -3.21 6.62
N TRP A 24 1.30 -4.47 6.25
CA TRP A 24 0.38 -5.35 6.95
C TRP A 24 1.16 -6.53 7.49
N GLY A 25 0.98 -6.82 8.78
CA GLY A 25 1.74 -7.88 9.46
C GLY A 25 3.14 -7.45 9.87
N ARG A 26 3.99 -8.42 10.20
CA ARG A 26 5.35 -8.17 10.72
C ARG A 26 6.33 -9.16 10.12
N ARG A 27 7.37 -8.64 9.47
CA ARG A 27 8.47 -9.45 8.96
C ARG A 27 9.34 -9.92 10.11
N ASN A 28 9.58 -11.21 10.21
CA ASN A 28 10.56 -11.81 11.11
C ASN A 28 11.88 -12.10 10.38
N SER A 29 12.95 -12.31 11.13
CA SER A 29 14.27 -12.59 10.55
C SER A 29 14.33 -13.91 9.76
N ASN A 30 13.41 -14.83 10.02
CA ASN A 30 13.34 -16.15 9.36
C ASN A 30 12.35 -16.18 8.19
N ASP A 31 11.72 -15.05 7.86
CA ASP A 31 10.76 -14.99 6.76
C ASP A 31 11.49 -14.83 5.43
N TYR A 32 11.02 -15.55 4.41
CA TYR A 32 11.53 -15.48 3.05
C TYR A 32 10.75 -14.46 2.23
N LEU A 33 11.41 -13.84 1.26
CA LEU A 33 10.73 -13.05 0.24
C LEU A 33 10.00 -14.00 -0.70
N LEU A 34 8.68 -14.05 -0.61
CA LEU A 34 7.83 -14.93 -1.42
C LEU A 34 7.55 -14.36 -2.80
N SER A 35 7.33 -13.04 -2.85
CA SER A 35 7.08 -12.32 -4.10
C SER A 35 7.48 -10.87 -3.97
N ARG A 36 8.00 -10.30 -5.07
CA ARG A 36 8.24 -8.88 -5.23
C ARG A 36 7.76 -8.48 -6.61
N THR A 37 6.81 -7.55 -6.65
CA THR A 37 6.27 -7.00 -7.89
C THR A 37 6.42 -5.49 -7.89
N ASN A 38 7.00 -4.95 -8.96
CA ASN A 38 7.06 -3.50 -9.18
C ASN A 38 6.01 -3.10 -10.23
N GLU A 39 5.08 -2.23 -9.84
CA GLU A 39 4.08 -1.67 -10.74
C GLU A 39 4.39 -0.20 -10.99
N ALA A 40 4.95 0.08 -12.17
CA ALA A 40 5.20 1.41 -12.67
C ALA A 40 4.28 1.71 -13.87
N ARG A 41 3.49 2.77 -13.78
CA ARG A 41 2.56 3.20 -14.83
C ARG A 41 2.63 4.71 -15.04
N ASN A 42 2.64 5.14 -16.30
CA ASN A 42 2.61 6.55 -16.68
C ASN A 42 1.25 7.20 -16.38
N PRO A 43 1.18 8.51 -16.09
CA PRO A 43 -0.07 9.21 -15.83
C PRO A 43 -1.05 9.13 -17.01
N ILE A 44 -2.34 9.01 -16.70
CA ILE A 44 -3.44 9.11 -17.68
C ILE A 44 -4.18 10.43 -17.46
N LYS A 45 -4.43 11.18 -18.54
CA LYS A 45 -5.20 12.43 -18.49
C LYS A 45 -6.65 12.17 -18.05
N ASN A 46 -7.11 12.93 -17.05
CA ASN A 46 -8.43 12.86 -16.43
C ASN A 46 -8.81 11.47 -15.89
N ASN A 47 -7.83 10.62 -15.62
CA ASN A 47 -8.07 9.29 -15.07
C ASN A 47 -7.03 8.94 -14.00
N TYR A 48 -7.26 7.84 -13.30
CA TYR A 48 -6.36 7.30 -12.28
C TYR A 48 -6.11 5.81 -12.54
N TRP A 49 -5.01 5.31 -11.99
CA TRP A 49 -4.71 3.88 -12.01
C TRP A 49 -5.40 3.16 -10.86
N ASN A 50 -5.96 1.99 -11.15
CA ASN A 50 -6.51 1.08 -10.17
C ASN A 50 -6.01 -0.32 -10.50
N VAL A 51 -4.94 -0.77 -9.84
CA VAL A 51 -4.21 -1.99 -10.20
C VAL A 51 -4.25 -2.97 -9.04
N ASN A 52 -4.63 -4.22 -9.33
CA ASN A 52 -4.58 -5.30 -8.36
C ASN A 52 -3.30 -6.12 -8.56
N VAL A 53 -2.44 -6.11 -7.55
CA VAL A 53 -1.29 -7.00 -7.44
C VAL A 53 -1.73 -8.25 -6.70
N ASN A 54 -1.84 -9.35 -7.42
CA ASN A 54 -2.28 -10.63 -6.88
C ASN A 54 -1.08 -11.52 -6.59
N TYR A 55 -1.01 -12.02 -5.37
CA TYR A 55 -0.19 -13.16 -5.01
C TYR A 55 -1.08 -14.39 -4.93
N PRO A 56 -0.90 -15.35 -5.85
CA PRO A 56 -1.70 -16.55 -5.88
C PRO A 56 -1.45 -17.39 -4.62
N ALA A 57 -2.34 -18.35 -4.36
CA ALA A 57 -2.18 -19.26 -3.23
C ALA A 57 -0.83 -20.01 -3.32
N GLY A 58 0.10 -19.66 -2.44
CA GLY A 58 1.41 -20.28 -2.33
C GLY A 58 1.46 -21.40 -1.29
N PHE A 59 2.64 -21.98 -1.12
CA PHE A 59 2.89 -23.02 -0.11
C PHE A 59 3.05 -22.44 1.31
N TYR A 60 3.68 -21.26 1.40
CA TYR A 60 4.00 -20.59 2.65
C TYR A 60 2.91 -19.62 3.11
N ASN A 61 2.77 -19.46 4.43
CA ASN A 61 1.87 -18.47 4.99
C ASN A 61 2.54 -17.11 4.98
N ILE A 62 1.79 -16.11 4.54
CA ILE A 62 2.25 -14.73 4.50
C ILE A 62 2.39 -14.24 5.95
N SER A 63 3.53 -13.63 6.25
CA SER A 63 3.83 -13.02 7.55
C SER A 63 3.79 -11.49 7.47
N ALA A 64 4.19 -10.92 6.33
CA ALA A 64 4.06 -9.50 6.07
C ALA A 64 3.81 -9.20 4.59
N VAL A 65 3.04 -8.15 4.34
CA VAL A 65 2.88 -7.52 3.03
C VAL A 65 3.34 -6.08 3.18
N ILE A 66 4.35 -5.68 2.42
CA ILE A 66 4.97 -4.36 2.51
C ILE A 66 4.87 -3.71 1.14
N VAL A 67 4.32 -2.49 1.09
CA VAL A 67 4.22 -1.69 -0.12
C VAL A 67 5.08 -0.45 0.05
N TYR A 68 6.07 -0.33 -0.82
CA TYR A 68 6.93 0.84 -0.94
C TYR A 68 6.43 1.70 -2.10
N ASP A 69 6.20 2.98 -1.83
CA ASP A 69 6.05 3.98 -2.89
C ASP A 69 7.43 4.51 -3.27
N ASN A 70 7.75 4.42 -4.57
CA ASN A 70 9.03 4.87 -5.10
C ASN A 70 8.98 6.36 -5.50
N PHE A 71 7.81 7.01 -5.45
CA PHE A 71 7.70 8.45 -5.64
C PHE A 71 8.04 9.23 -4.36
N LYS A 72 8.89 10.26 -4.51
CA LYS A 72 9.30 11.15 -3.41
C LYS A 72 8.49 12.46 -3.34
N ASN A 73 7.54 12.64 -4.26
CA ASN A 73 6.83 13.90 -4.52
C ASN A 73 5.32 13.81 -4.23
N ASN A 74 4.90 12.93 -3.33
CA ASN A 74 3.50 12.76 -2.87
C ASN A 74 2.49 12.36 -3.96
N SER A 75 2.94 11.91 -5.14
CA SER A 75 2.07 11.40 -6.22
C SER A 75 1.94 9.87 -6.22
N GLY A 76 2.25 9.22 -5.11
CA GLY A 76 2.18 7.78 -4.90
C GLY A 76 0.81 7.15 -5.12
N ALA A 77 0.80 5.82 -5.28
CA ALA A 77 -0.41 5.06 -5.10
C ALA A 77 -0.80 5.03 -3.62
N SER A 78 -2.10 4.99 -3.34
CA SER A 78 -2.64 4.64 -2.04
C SER A 78 -2.87 3.12 -2.02
N PRO A 79 -2.03 2.35 -1.30
CA PRO A 79 -2.16 0.90 -1.25
C PRO A 79 -3.24 0.49 -0.24
N SER A 80 -4.02 -0.52 -0.60
CA SER A 80 -5.00 -1.16 0.30
C SER A 80 -4.92 -2.68 0.16
N LEU A 81 -5.05 -3.39 1.27
CA LEU A 81 -5.14 -4.85 1.26
C LEU A 81 -6.59 -5.23 0.95
N TYR A 82 -6.82 -5.72 -0.26
CA TYR A 82 -8.16 -6.02 -0.76
C TYR A 82 -8.66 -7.38 -0.29
N SER A 83 -7.77 -8.38 -0.22
CA SER A 83 -8.10 -9.73 0.25
C SER A 83 -6.85 -10.50 0.72
N GLY A 84 -7.03 -11.47 1.61
CA GLY A 84 -5.96 -12.32 2.13
C GLY A 84 -4.97 -11.56 3.03
N GLY A 85 -3.67 -11.82 2.87
CA GLY A 85 -2.61 -11.14 3.62
C GLY A 85 -2.02 -11.98 4.76
N PRO A 86 -1.48 -11.35 5.82
CA PRO A 86 -0.82 -12.06 6.92
C PRO A 86 -1.70 -13.16 7.53
N GLY A 87 -1.14 -14.36 7.69
CA GLY A 87 -1.86 -15.57 8.14
C GLY A 87 -2.51 -16.38 7.02
N TYR A 88 -2.65 -15.81 5.81
CA TYR A 88 -3.16 -16.50 4.62
C TYR A 88 -2.02 -16.87 3.67
N ARG A 89 -2.31 -17.73 2.69
CA ARG A 89 -1.35 -18.12 1.64
C ARG A 89 -1.51 -17.35 0.34
N PHE A 90 -2.47 -16.43 0.30
CA PHE A 90 -2.77 -15.58 -0.85
C PHE A 90 -2.95 -14.15 -0.37
N ALA A 91 -2.72 -13.18 -1.25
CA ALA A 91 -3.02 -11.78 -0.97
C ALA A 91 -3.34 -11.04 -2.26
N THR A 92 -4.28 -10.11 -2.18
CA THR A 92 -4.53 -9.11 -3.23
C THR A 92 -4.30 -7.74 -2.65
N VAL A 93 -3.32 -7.03 -3.20
CA VAL A 93 -3.04 -5.64 -2.86
C VAL A 93 -3.57 -4.77 -3.99
N ASN A 94 -4.47 -3.85 -3.65
CA ASN A 94 -4.95 -2.86 -4.58
C ASN A 94 -4.10 -1.58 -4.47
N LEU A 95 -3.55 -1.15 -5.59
CA LEU A 95 -2.78 0.07 -5.75
C LEU A 95 -3.65 1.10 -6.49
N ARG A 96 -4.08 2.13 -5.76
CA ARG A 96 -4.91 3.20 -6.33
C ARG A 96 -4.10 4.48 -6.50
N GLY A 97 -3.87 4.89 -7.74
CA GLY A 97 -3.21 6.16 -8.06
C GLY A 97 -4.11 7.38 -7.88
N GLN A 98 -3.50 8.56 -7.94
CA GLN A 98 -4.21 9.84 -8.00
C GLN A 98 -4.57 10.20 -9.45
N VAL A 99 -5.60 11.04 -9.63
CA VAL A 99 -6.01 11.53 -10.95
C VAL A 99 -4.87 12.34 -11.59
N ASN A 100 -4.62 12.13 -12.89
CA ASN A 100 -3.53 12.77 -13.64
C ASN A 100 -2.12 12.42 -13.16
N ARG A 101 -1.95 11.40 -12.31
CA ARG A 101 -0.65 10.95 -11.80
C ARG A 101 -0.36 9.51 -12.21
N GLY A 102 0.92 9.20 -12.38
CA GLY A 102 1.38 7.83 -12.54
C GLY A 102 1.40 7.12 -11.19
N ILE A 103 1.72 5.83 -11.21
CA ILE A 103 2.04 5.06 -9.99
C ILE A 103 3.41 4.42 -10.17
N ASN A 104 4.17 4.29 -9.08
CA ASN A 104 5.38 3.49 -9.03
C ASN A 104 5.51 2.90 -7.63
N SER A 105 4.98 1.69 -7.45
CA SER A 105 4.96 1.03 -6.16
C SER A 105 5.55 -0.37 -6.24
N THR A 106 6.36 -0.73 -5.25
CA THR A 106 6.92 -2.07 -5.08
C THR A 106 6.14 -2.78 -3.98
N VAL A 107 5.46 -3.86 -4.33
CA VAL A 107 4.76 -4.74 -3.40
C VAL A 107 5.66 -5.92 -3.09
N GLU A 108 5.97 -6.12 -1.82
CA GLU A 108 6.71 -7.25 -1.31
C GLU A 108 5.83 -8.09 -0.39
N ILE A 109 5.90 -9.40 -0.57
CA ILE A 109 5.17 -10.37 0.24
C ILE A 109 6.19 -11.31 0.84
N TRP A 110 6.16 -11.40 2.16
CA TRP A 110 7.08 -12.15 2.98
C TRP A 110 6.34 -13.25 3.74
N GLY A 111 6.98 -14.40 3.96
CA GLY A 111 6.34 -15.49 4.69
C GLY A 111 7.22 -16.72 4.89
N ARG A 112 6.61 -17.76 5.47
CA ARG A 112 7.26 -19.01 5.90
C ARG A 112 6.27 -20.16 6.04
#